data_AF-A0A2M7PUN5-F1
#
_entry.id   AF-A0A2M7PUN5-F1
#
_cell.length_a   1.000
_cell.length_b   1.000
_cell.length_c   1.000
_cell.angle_alpha   90.00
_cell.angle_beta   90.00
_cell.angle_gamma   90.00
#
_symmetry.space_group_name_H-M   'P 1'
#
loop_
_entity.id
_entity.type
_entity.pdbx_description
1 polymer ?
#
loop_
_entity_poly.entity_id
_entity_poly.type
_entity_poly.pdbx_seq_one_letter_code
_entity_poly.pdbx_strand_id
1 'polypeptide(L)' 'MDRILATRFGAYAVELIAKEKFGKMVIKKGEKIKAISLDEVGGKIRLVPQKHPLVIKARGLGICLGTGK' A
#
# COMPACT_ATOMS: atom_id res chain seq x y z
N MET A 1 9.64 7.39 -9.16
CA MET A 1 9.37 7.14 -7.74
C MET A 1 9.26 5.64 -7.46
N ASP A 2 8.44 4.91 -8.21
CA ASP A 2 8.14 3.48 -7.97
C ASP A 2 9.35 2.57 -8.07
N ARG A 3 10.28 2.85 -8.99
CA ARG A 3 11.55 2.10 -9.10
C ARG A 3 12.37 2.16 -7.80
N ILE A 4 12.51 3.35 -7.22
CA ILE A 4 13.23 3.54 -5.94
C ILE A 4 12.49 2.82 -4.81
N LEU A 5 11.16 2.89 -4.80
CA LEU A 5 10.34 2.21 -3.79
C LEU A 5 10.51 0.69 -3.88
N ALA A 6 10.43 0.13 -5.09
CA ALA A 6 10.58 -1.30 -5.34
C ALA A 6 11.95 -1.81 -4.89
N THR A 7 13.03 -1.10 -5.23
CA THR A 7 14.39 -1.45 -4.77
C THR A 7 14.49 -1.44 -3.25
N ARG A 8 13.96 -0.40 -2.59
CA ARG A 8 13.97 -0.31 -1.11
C ARG A 8 13.17 -1.42 -0.44
N PHE A 9 12.03 -1.81 -1.04
CA PHE A 9 11.21 -2.91 -0.53
C PHE A 9 11.93 -4.24 -0.69
N GLY A 10 12.48 -4.52 -1.87
CA GLY A 10 13.21 -5.75 -2.16
C GLY A 10 14.44 -5.91 -1.28
N ALA A 11 15.26 -4.86 -1.15
CA ALA A 11 16.45 -4.88 -0.29
C ALA A 11 16.09 -5.23 1.17
N TYR A 12 15.06 -4.57 1.72
CA TYR A 12 14.62 -4.84 3.09
C TYR A 12 13.99 -6.23 3.26
N ALA A 13 13.30 -6.74 2.23
CA ALA A 13 12.78 -8.11 2.24
C ALA A 13 13.91 -9.15 2.30
N VAL A 14 14.98 -8.95 1.52
CA VAL A 14 16.17 -9.82 1.54
C VAL A 14 16.85 -9.78 2.91
N GLU A 15 16.96 -8.60 3.55
CA GLU A 15 17.48 -8.51 4.93
C GLU A 15 16.64 -9.30 5.95
N LEU A 16 15.32 -9.33 5.80
CA LEU A 16 14.45 -10.11 6.69
C LEU A 16 14.65 -11.61 6.48
N ILE A 17 14.81 -12.05 5.22
CA ILE A 17 15.12 -13.44 4.88
C ILE A 17 16.47 -13.84 5.49
N ALA A 18 17.50 -13.02 5.34
CA ALA A 18 18.83 -13.26 5.91
C ALA A 18 18.82 -13.32 7.45
N LYS A 19 17.82 -12.69 8.10
CA LYS A 19 17.59 -12.72 9.56
C LYS A 19 16.56 -13.77 9.98
N GLU A 20 16.13 -14.65 9.07
CA GLU A 20 15.12 -15.69 9.28
C GLU A 20 13.78 -15.16 9.81
N LYS A 21 13.45 -13.90 9.51
CA LYS A 21 12.21 -13.22 9.94
C LYS A 21 11.09 -13.39 8.91
N PHE A 22 10.58 -14.61 8.81
CA PHE A 22 9.48 -14.95 7.91
C PHE A 22 8.11 -14.46 8.42
N GLY A 23 7.08 -14.56 7.58
CA GLY A 23 5.71 -14.18 7.93
C GLY A 23 5.48 -12.67 8.04
N LYS A 24 6.37 -11.85 7.45
CA LYS A 24 6.31 -10.38 7.53
C LYS A 24 6.12 -9.73 6.17
N MET A 25 5.34 -8.65 6.15
CA MET A 25 5.16 -7.78 4.99
C MET A 25 6.06 -6.55 5.13
N VAL A 26 6.77 -6.21 4.07
CA VAL A 26 7.50 -4.93 3.97
C VAL A 26 6.52 -3.82 3.60
N ILE A 27 6.52 -2.74 4.37
CA ILE A 27 5.63 -1.59 4.20
C ILE A 27 6.40 -0.28 4.19
N LYS A 28 5.81 0.74 3.56
CA LYS A 28 6.23 2.13 3.69
C LYS A 28 5.29 2.83 4.69
N LYS A 29 5.80 3.15 5.88
CA LYS A 29 5.04 3.92 6.89
C LYS A 29 5.59 5.34 6.94
N GLY A 30 4.89 6.28 6.29
CA GLY A 30 5.42 7.62 6.04
C GLY A 30 6.57 7.54 5.04
N GLU A 31 7.77 7.96 5.45
CA GLU A 31 8.99 7.91 4.62
C GLU A 31 9.93 6.73 4.96
N LYS A 32 9.59 5.96 5.99
CA LYS A 32 10.40 4.84 6.50
C LYS A 32 9.90 3.51 5.97
N ILE A 33 10.83 2.62 5.63
CA ILE A 33 10.54 1.20 5.36
C ILE A 33 10.50 0.46 6.69
N LYS A 34 9.50 -0.40 6.87
CA LYS A 34 9.30 -1.21 8.06
C LYS A 34 8.78 -2.60 7.68
N ALA A 35 8.87 -3.55 8.60
CA ALA A 35 8.20 -4.84 8.52
C ALA A 35 7.06 -4.91 9.55
N ILE A 36 5.93 -5.45 9.14
CA ILE A 36 4.79 -5.80 10.01
C ILE A 36 4.42 -7.27 9.80
N SER A 37 3.72 -7.89 10.75
CA SER A 37 3.28 -9.28 10.61
C SER A 37 2.16 -9.38 9.57
N LEU A 38 2.15 -10.46 8.78
CA LEU A 38 1.10 -10.69 7.77
C LEU A 38 -0.30 -10.83 8.38
N ASP A 39 -0.39 -11.37 9.59
CA ASP A 39 -1.63 -11.46 10.36
C ASP A 39 -2.28 -10.09 10.60
N GLU A 40 -1.49 -9.03 10.78
CA GLU A 40 -2.01 -7.68 11.02
C GLU A 40 -2.77 -7.10 9.82
N VAL A 41 -2.54 -7.63 8.61
CA VAL A 41 -3.15 -7.16 7.37
C VAL A 41 -4.11 -8.18 6.73
N GLY A 42 -4.05 -9.44 7.15
CA GLY A 42 -4.94 -10.49 6.68
C GLY A 42 -6.41 -10.10 6.83
N GLY A 43 -7.19 -10.27 5.78
CA GLY A 43 -8.64 -9.99 5.77
C GLY A 43 -9.04 -8.51 5.80
N LYS A 44 -8.09 -7.57 5.81
CA LYS A 44 -8.40 -6.13 5.82
C LYS A 44 -8.43 -5.58 4.40
N ILE A 45 -9.54 -4.94 4.04
CA ILE A 45 -9.69 -4.25 2.77
C ILE A 45 -9.53 -2.75 3.00
N ARG A 46 -8.59 -2.13 2.28
CA ARG A 46 -8.41 -0.69 2.29
C ARG A 46 -9.27 -0.03 1.22
N LEU A 47 -10.49 0.34 1.57
CA LEU A 47 -11.41 1.03 0.68
C LEU A 47 -11.00 2.49 0.44
N VAL A 48 -11.32 3.01 -0.75
CA VAL A 48 -11.15 4.43 -1.07
C VAL A 48 -12.34 5.21 -0.50
N PRO A 49 -12.12 6.29 0.29
CA PRO A 49 -13.22 7.09 0.81
C PRO A 49 -14.01 7.77 -0.30
N GLN A 50 -15.34 7.65 -0.28
CA GLN A 50 -16.20 8.26 -1.30
C GLN A 50 -16.11 9.79 -1.34
N LYS A 51 -15.85 10.42 -0.18
CA LYS A 51 -15.69 11.88 -0.04
C LYS A 51 -14.23 12.33 -0.16
N HIS A 52 -13.34 11.50 -0.69
CA HIS A 52 -11.95 11.91 -0.90
C HIS A 52 -11.90 13.08 -1.91
N PRO A 53 -11.10 14.14 -1.68
CA PRO A 53 -11.09 15.32 -2.56
C PRO A 53 -10.85 15.01 -4.04
N LEU A 54 -10.00 14.02 -4.32
CA LEU A 54 -9.75 13.58 -5.70
C LEU A 54 -10.97 12.88 -6.33
N VAL A 55 -11.75 12.13 -5.56
CA VAL A 55 -12.98 11.47 -6.04
C VAL A 55 -14.04 12.53 -6.37
N ILE A 56 -14.19 13.54 -5.51
CA ILE A 56 -15.11 14.67 -5.73
C ILE A 56 -14.71 15.43 -7.00
N LYS A 57 -13.42 15.78 -7.14
CA LYS A 57 -12.89 16.46 -8.33
C LYS A 57 -13.11 15.65 -9.61
N ALA A 58 -12.81 14.35 -9.58
CA ALA A 58 -13.00 13.47 -10.74
C ALA A 58 -14.47 13.45 -11.20
N ARG A 59 -15.41 13.37 -10.27
CA ARG A 59 -16.85 13.43 -10.58
C ARG A 59 -17.28 14.78 -11.15
N GLY A 60 -16.78 15.89 -10.60
CA GLY A 60 -17.04 17.23 -11.13
C GLY A 60 -16.51 17.45 -12.55
N LEU A 61 -15.47 16.72 -12.94
CA LEU A 61 -14.92 16.68 -14.31
C LEU A 61 -15.65 15.68 -15.23
N GLY A 62 -16.71 15.01 -14.76
CA GLY A 62 -17.43 14.00 -15.54
C GLY A 62 -16.71 12.66 -15.70
N ILE A 63 -15.67 12.39 -14.90
CA ILE A 63 -14.92 11.13 -14.96
C ILE A 63 -15.77 10.00 -14.36
N CYS A 64 -16.05 8.97 -15.15
CA CYS A 64 -16.73 7.78 -14.68
C CYS A 64 -15.79 6.96 -13.78
N LEU A 65 -16.19 6.72 -12.53
CA LEU A 65 -15.45 5.92 -11.55
C LEU A 65 -16.01 4.50 -11.40
N GLY A 66 -16.88 4.06 -12.33
CA GLY A 66 -17.49 2.74 -12.29
C GLY A 66 -18.43 2.50 -11.10
N THR A 67 -18.98 3.56 -10.49
CA THR A 67 -19.92 3.46 -9.36
C THR A 67 -21.37 3.17 -9.79
N GLY A 68 -21.56 2.57 -10.98
CA GLY A 68 -22.85 2.05 -11.40
C GLY A 68 -23.20 0.85 -10.53
N LYS A 69 -24.40 0.86 -9.95
CA LYS A 69 -24.99 -0.30 -9.28
C LYS A 69 -25.33 -1.37 -10.30
#